data_AF-A0A9D6K2G5-F1
#
_entry.id   AF-A0A9D6K2G5-F1
#
_cell.length_a   1.000
_cell.length_b   1.000
_cell.length_c   1.000
_cell.angle_alpha   90.00
_cell.angle_beta   90.00
_cell.angle_gamma   90.00
#
_symmetry.space_group_name_H-M   'P 1'
#
loop_
_entity.id
_entity.type
_entity.pdbx_description
1 polymer ?
#
loop_
_entity_poly.entity_id
_entity_poly.type
_entity_poly.pdbx_seq_one_letter_code
_entity_poly.pdbx_strand_id
1 'polypeptide(L)'
;DFWPVERVLRDARINRIIEGTSEIMHLFIAREALDPHLSKIKPLLSGQTPLPVKLAAAGKMFAFYAWWYPNMWLPPLKNVGPLPGPLSGHMAYVQSASKRLARETFHQIMKYRQKLESKQSILNRIVEIGTELFSIAATCSYAALLKKKGQDNAVDLADNFCNDARRRVQGLFQDAVSNSDKGQLKTAKKILAKEFAWLENGIIK
;
A
#
# COMPACT_ATOMS: atom_id res chain seq x y z
N ASP A 1 -5.71 39.67 -10.25
CA ASP A 1 -6.04 38.50 -9.40
C ASP A 1 -5.02 38.33 -8.31
N PHE A 2 -5.44 38.58 -7.07
CA PHE A 2 -4.60 38.71 -5.89
C PHE A 2 -4.27 37.31 -5.32
N TRP A 3 -2.97 37.02 -5.18
CA TRP A 3 -2.32 35.82 -4.60
C TRP A 3 -2.18 34.59 -5.52
N PRO A 4 -0.99 34.37 -6.13
CA PRO A 4 -0.70 33.18 -6.93
C PRO A 4 -0.89 31.84 -6.19
N VAL A 5 -0.69 31.82 -4.87
CA VAL A 5 -0.86 30.60 -4.05
C VAL A 5 -2.31 30.12 -4.02
N GLU A 6 -3.27 31.06 -3.97
CA GLU A 6 -4.70 30.73 -3.98
C GLU A 6 -5.07 30.00 -5.27
N ARG A 7 -4.57 30.51 -6.40
CA ARG A 7 -4.73 29.88 -7.70
C ARG A 7 -4.11 28.49 -7.74
N VAL A 8 -2.87 28.33 -7.27
CA VAL A 8 -2.20 27.02 -7.23
C VAL A 8 -2.97 26.01 -6.37
N LEU A 9 -3.52 26.43 -5.23
CA LEU A 9 -4.31 25.53 -4.37
C LEU A 9 -5.61 25.07 -5.04
N ARG A 10 -6.32 25.99 -5.72
CA ARG A 10 -7.51 25.63 -6.50
C ARG A 10 -7.17 24.70 -7.66
N ASP A 11 -6.13 25.06 -8.41
CA ASP A 11 -5.68 24.32 -9.60
C ASP A 11 -5.15 22.93 -9.22
N ALA A 12 -4.53 22.75 -8.05
CA ALA A 12 -4.04 21.44 -7.59
C ALA A 12 -5.16 20.48 -7.15
N ARG A 13 -6.35 20.97 -6.78
CA ARG A 13 -7.43 20.14 -6.22
C ARG A 13 -7.96 19.13 -7.24
N ILE A 14 -8.02 19.53 -8.51
CA ILE A 14 -8.56 18.73 -9.61
C ILE A 14 -7.69 17.51 -9.92
N ASN A 15 -6.37 17.61 -9.66
CA ASN A 15 -5.40 16.54 -9.93
C ASN A 15 -5.67 15.25 -9.15
N ARG A 16 -6.50 15.29 -8.10
CA ARG A 16 -6.92 14.10 -7.34
C ARG A 16 -8.17 13.42 -7.90
N ILE A 17 -8.76 13.94 -8.98
CA ILE A 17 -10.08 13.54 -9.50
C ILE A 17 -10.03 13.08 -10.96
N ILE A 18 -9.42 13.87 -11.85
CA ILE A 18 -9.66 13.76 -13.31
C ILE A 18 -9.05 12.54 -14.00
N GLU A 19 -7.85 12.10 -13.61
CA GLU A 19 -7.15 10.95 -14.23
C GLU A 19 -7.48 9.63 -13.52
N GLY A 20 -8.71 9.57 -12.98
CA GLY A 20 -9.10 8.60 -11.97
C GLY A 20 -8.98 9.21 -10.58
N THR A 21 -10.08 9.19 -9.82
CA THR A 21 -10.05 9.64 -8.43
C THR A 21 -9.01 8.85 -7.66
N SER A 22 -8.29 9.49 -6.75
CA SER A 22 -7.26 8.82 -5.94
C SER A 22 -7.76 7.51 -5.32
N GLU A 23 -9.00 7.48 -4.84
CA GLU A 23 -9.65 6.30 -4.25
C GLU A 23 -9.78 5.13 -5.25
N ILE A 24 -10.19 5.41 -6.49
CA ILE A 24 -10.30 4.39 -7.55
C ILE A 24 -8.93 3.90 -8.00
N MET A 25 -7.94 4.80 -8.11
CA MET A 25 -6.57 4.40 -8.41
C MET A 25 -6.01 3.48 -7.32
N HIS A 26 -6.32 3.73 -6.04
CA HIS A 26 -5.94 2.82 -4.96
C HIS A 26 -6.55 1.43 -5.16
N LEU A 27 -7.84 1.34 -5.47
CA LEU A 27 -8.47 0.05 -5.74
C LEU A 27 -7.85 -0.68 -6.94
N PHE A 28 -7.46 0.06 -7.98
CA PHE A 28 -6.78 -0.51 -9.14
C PHE A 28 -5.40 -1.08 -8.78
N ILE A 29 -4.57 -0.31 -8.08
CA ILE A 29 -3.25 -0.76 -7.62
C ILE A 29 -3.40 -1.97 -6.69
N ALA A 30 -4.38 -1.93 -5.78
CA ALA A 30 -4.65 -3.04 -4.88
C ALA A 30 -5.03 -4.30 -5.67
N ARG A 31 -5.92 -4.19 -6.65
CA ARG A 31 -6.31 -5.31 -7.52
C ARG A 31 -5.10 -5.91 -8.25
N GLU A 32 -4.27 -5.06 -8.84
CA GLU A 32 -3.08 -5.50 -9.57
C GLU A 32 -2.07 -6.20 -8.65
N ALA A 33 -1.88 -5.68 -7.43
CA ALA A 33 -1.04 -6.32 -6.42
C ALA A 33 -1.56 -7.71 -5.98
N LEU A 34 -2.87 -7.94 -6.05
CA LEU A 34 -3.50 -9.20 -5.65
C LEU A 34 -3.57 -10.23 -6.79
N ASP A 35 -3.59 -9.82 -8.06
CA ASP A 35 -3.81 -10.73 -9.20
C ASP A 35 -2.77 -11.87 -9.31
N PRO A 36 -1.45 -11.67 -9.02
CA PRO A 36 -0.49 -12.77 -9.01
C PRO A 36 -0.84 -13.91 -8.04
N HIS A 37 -1.53 -13.58 -6.95
CA HIS A 37 -2.00 -14.56 -5.96
C HIS A 37 -3.35 -15.16 -6.35
N LEU A 38 -4.28 -14.33 -6.83
CA LEU A 38 -5.62 -14.77 -7.22
C LEU A 38 -5.60 -15.64 -8.49
N SER A 39 -4.76 -15.31 -9.47
CA SER A 39 -4.57 -16.09 -10.71
C SER A 39 -4.16 -17.54 -10.45
N LYS A 40 -3.32 -17.79 -9.43
CA LYS A 40 -2.94 -19.13 -9.00
C LYS A 40 -4.10 -19.91 -8.36
N ILE A 41 -5.08 -19.21 -7.79
CA ILE A 41 -6.27 -19.79 -7.15
C ILE A 41 -7.39 -20.05 -8.16
N LYS A 42 -7.48 -19.28 -9.27
CA LYS A 42 -8.53 -19.39 -10.30
C LYS A 42 -8.80 -20.85 -10.77
N PRO A 43 -7.79 -21.69 -11.10
CA PRO A 43 -8.02 -23.06 -11.58
C PRO A 43 -8.66 -24.01 -10.55
N LEU A 44 -8.55 -23.69 -9.26
CA LEU A 44 -9.11 -24.47 -8.16
C LEU A 44 -10.57 -24.11 -7.88
N LEU A 45 -10.98 -22.88 -8.22
CA LEU A 45 -12.34 -22.39 -8.02
C LEU A 45 -13.27 -22.70 -9.21
N SER A 46 -12.72 -22.97 -10.39
CA SER A 46 -13.54 -23.29 -11.57
C SER A 46 -14.19 -24.67 -11.46
N GLY A 47 -15.52 -24.73 -11.59
CA GLY A 47 -16.27 -25.99 -11.66
C GLY A 47 -15.97 -26.83 -12.91
N GLN A 48 -15.43 -26.19 -13.95
CA GLN A 48 -15.22 -26.78 -15.28
C GLN A 48 -13.85 -27.43 -15.48
N THR A 49 -12.92 -27.37 -14.50
CA THR A 49 -11.60 -27.98 -14.62
C THR A 49 -11.63 -29.47 -14.27
N PRO A 50 -11.08 -30.36 -15.13
CA PRO A 50 -10.95 -31.78 -14.81
C PRO A 50 -10.19 -32.00 -13.50
N LEU A 51 -10.59 -33.01 -12.72
CA LEU A 51 -9.98 -33.37 -11.43
C LEU A 51 -8.45 -33.51 -11.47
N PRO A 52 -7.81 -34.16 -12.47
CA PRO A 52 -6.34 -34.24 -12.51
C PRO A 52 -5.67 -32.87 -12.70
N VAL A 53 -6.29 -31.95 -13.44
CA VAL A 53 -5.79 -30.58 -13.62
C VAL A 53 -5.88 -29.80 -12.31
N LYS A 54 -6.96 -30.00 -11.54
CA LYS A 54 -7.12 -29.40 -10.20
C LYS A 54 -6.05 -29.89 -9.23
N LEU A 55 -5.79 -31.21 -9.19
CA LEU A 55 -4.77 -31.78 -8.31
C LEU A 55 -3.36 -31.29 -8.67
N ALA A 56 -3.01 -31.27 -9.96
CA ALA A 56 -1.73 -30.75 -10.42
C ALA A 56 -1.57 -29.25 -10.08
N ALA A 57 -2.63 -28.45 -10.26
CA ALA A 57 -2.62 -27.03 -9.89
C ALA A 57 -2.47 -26.83 -8.38
N ALA A 58 -3.18 -27.61 -7.58
CA ALA A 58 -3.08 -27.58 -6.12
C ALA A 58 -1.67 -27.91 -5.63
N GLY A 59 -1.05 -28.96 -6.19
CA GLY A 59 0.33 -29.34 -5.87
C GLY A 59 1.35 -28.24 -6.21
N LYS A 60 1.25 -27.64 -7.41
CA LYS A 60 2.10 -26.51 -7.82
C LYS A 60 1.94 -25.29 -6.92
N MET A 61 0.69 -24.97 -6.57
CA MET A 61 0.38 -23.85 -5.69
C MET A 61 0.95 -24.08 -4.27
N PHE A 62 0.75 -25.29 -3.74
CA PHE A 62 1.29 -25.69 -2.44
C PHE A 62 2.83 -25.58 -2.42
N ALA A 63 3.51 -26.16 -3.41
CA ALA A 63 4.97 -26.09 -3.52
C ALA A 63 5.48 -24.64 -3.58
N PHE A 64 4.82 -23.78 -4.38
CA PHE A 64 5.17 -22.37 -4.46
C PHE A 64 5.05 -21.67 -3.10
N TYR A 65 3.91 -21.79 -2.41
CA TYR A 65 3.70 -21.10 -1.14
C TYR A 65 4.50 -21.70 0.01
N ALA A 66 4.77 -23.01 -0.01
CA ALA A 66 5.63 -23.68 0.96
C ALA A 66 7.06 -23.12 0.93
N TRP A 67 7.55 -22.71 -0.24
CA TRP A 67 8.85 -22.03 -0.38
C TRP A 67 8.78 -20.52 -0.17
N TRP A 68 7.81 -19.85 -0.80
CA TRP A 68 7.70 -18.40 -0.81
C TRP A 68 7.38 -17.82 0.58
N TYR A 69 6.43 -18.43 1.31
CA TYR A 69 5.92 -17.87 2.57
C TYR A 69 6.99 -17.83 3.68
N PRO A 70 7.75 -18.92 3.95
CA PRO A 70 8.85 -18.86 4.93
C PRO A 70 9.92 -17.82 4.57
N ASN A 71 10.26 -17.69 3.28
CA ASN A 71 11.25 -16.70 2.83
C ASN A 71 10.82 -15.25 3.09
N MET A 72 9.53 -14.98 3.24
CA MET A 72 9.05 -13.66 3.63
C MET A 72 9.41 -13.31 5.08
N TRP A 73 9.61 -14.28 5.98
CA TRP A 73 10.00 -14.04 7.37
C TRP A 73 11.51 -13.87 7.54
N LEU A 74 12.29 -14.37 6.60
CA LEU A 74 13.75 -14.24 6.61
C LEU A 74 14.20 -12.82 6.26
N PRO A 75 15.33 -12.34 6.80
CA PRO A 75 15.92 -11.07 6.39
C PRO A 75 16.26 -11.08 4.89
N PRO A 76 16.29 -9.91 4.23
CA PRO A 76 16.74 -9.83 2.84
C PRO A 76 18.23 -10.24 2.74
N LEU A 77 18.54 -11.12 1.78
CA LEU A 77 19.88 -11.69 1.61
C LEU A 77 20.85 -10.79 0.84
N LYS A 78 20.35 -9.80 0.08
CA LYS A 78 21.16 -8.93 -0.77
C LYS A 78 20.90 -7.47 -0.43
N ASN A 79 21.96 -6.75 -0.09
CA ASN A 79 21.92 -5.29 0.03
C ASN A 79 21.68 -4.66 -1.35
N VAL A 80 20.94 -3.55 -1.39
CA VAL A 80 20.67 -2.81 -2.63
C VAL A 80 21.90 -1.98 -3.01
N GLY A 81 22.91 -2.61 -3.60
CA GLY A 81 24.10 -1.96 -4.16
C GLY A 81 24.89 -1.06 -3.19
N PRO A 82 25.98 -0.43 -3.65
CA PRO A 82 26.70 0.57 -2.86
C PRO A 82 25.91 1.88 -2.88
N LEU A 83 25.13 2.13 -1.84
CA LEU A 83 24.43 3.39 -1.62
C LEU A 83 25.19 4.25 -0.59
N PRO A 84 25.26 5.57 -0.79
CA PRO A 84 26.01 6.45 0.08
C PRO A 84 25.32 6.63 1.44
N GLY A 85 26.12 6.58 2.50
CA GLY A 85 25.71 6.94 3.86
C GLY A 85 24.39 6.27 4.31
N PRO A 86 23.44 7.04 4.87
CA PRO A 86 22.21 6.51 5.47
C PRO A 86 21.25 5.85 4.46
N LEU A 87 21.38 6.14 3.15
CA LEU A 87 20.47 5.63 2.12
C LEU A 87 20.45 4.11 2.03
N SER A 88 21.58 3.46 2.32
CA SER A 88 21.68 2.00 2.38
C SER A 88 20.74 1.40 3.43
N GLY A 89 20.67 2.02 4.61
CA GLY A 89 19.77 1.62 5.68
C GLY A 89 18.30 1.80 5.28
N HIS A 90 17.95 2.90 4.63
CA HIS A 90 16.59 3.12 4.11
C HIS A 90 16.17 2.06 3.11
N MET A 91 17.05 1.67 2.18
CA MET A 91 16.75 0.59 1.23
C MET A 91 16.63 -0.78 1.90
N ALA A 92 17.45 -1.09 2.92
CA ALA A 92 17.30 -2.32 3.70
C ALA A 92 15.96 -2.36 4.45
N TYR A 93 15.50 -1.21 4.96
CA TYR A 93 14.15 -1.08 5.52
C TYR A 93 13.07 -1.33 4.47
N VAL A 94 13.19 -0.73 3.27
CA VAL A 94 12.22 -0.95 2.19
C VAL A 94 12.12 -2.44 1.86
N GLN A 95 13.23 -3.16 1.73
CA GLN A 95 13.20 -4.60 1.49
C GLN A 95 12.47 -5.37 2.60
N SER A 96 12.77 -5.06 3.85
CA SER A 96 12.18 -5.74 5.02
C SER A 96 10.69 -5.43 5.16
N ALA A 97 10.30 -4.16 4.96
CA ALA A 97 8.93 -3.70 5.01
C ALA A 97 8.11 -4.22 3.82
N SER A 98 8.68 -4.34 2.62
CA SER A 98 8.03 -4.97 1.47
C SER A 98 7.76 -6.45 1.71
N LYS A 99 8.71 -7.18 2.32
CA LYS A 99 8.45 -8.57 2.74
C LYS A 99 7.32 -8.64 3.78
N ARG A 100 7.30 -7.72 4.75
CA ARG A 100 6.19 -7.63 5.73
C ARG A 100 4.86 -7.35 5.04
N LEU A 101 4.80 -6.37 4.15
CA LEU A 101 3.62 -6.03 3.37
C LEU A 101 3.11 -7.24 2.58
N ALA A 102 3.99 -7.97 1.92
CA ALA A 102 3.63 -9.17 1.17
C ALA A 102 2.97 -10.24 2.06
N ARG A 103 3.47 -10.45 3.28
CA ARG A 103 2.85 -11.39 4.25
C ARG A 103 1.49 -10.90 4.70
N GLU A 104 1.38 -9.63 5.09
CA GLU A 104 0.12 -9.05 5.54
C GLU A 104 -0.95 -9.14 4.44
N THR A 105 -0.61 -8.73 3.21
CA THR A 105 -1.48 -8.86 2.04
C THR A 105 -1.92 -10.31 1.83
N PHE A 106 -1.00 -11.26 1.91
CA PHE A 106 -1.31 -12.68 1.81
C PHE A 106 -2.28 -13.15 2.92
N HIS A 107 -2.07 -12.72 4.17
CA HIS A 107 -2.98 -13.02 5.28
C HIS A 107 -4.38 -12.43 5.05
N GLN A 108 -4.48 -11.21 4.51
CA GLN A 108 -5.78 -10.60 4.19
C GLN A 108 -6.50 -11.34 3.05
N ILE A 109 -5.77 -11.78 2.02
CA ILE A 109 -6.31 -12.66 0.96
C ILE A 109 -6.87 -13.94 1.57
N MET A 110 -6.11 -14.63 2.42
CA MET A 110 -6.54 -15.89 3.02
C MET A 110 -7.75 -15.72 3.93
N LYS A 111 -7.79 -14.63 4.70
CA LYS A 111 -8.87 -14.32 5.64
C LYS A 111 -10.17 -13.92 4.96
N TYR A 112 -10.12 -13.03 3.96
CA TYR A 112 -11.33 -12.45 3.36
C TYR A 112 -11.70 -13.03 2.00
N ARG A 113 -10.74 -13.64 1.28
CA ARG A 113 -10.94 -14.27 -0.04
C ARG A 113 -11.61 -13.28 -1.01
N GLN A 114 -12.66 -13.70 -1.71
CA GLN A 114 -13.44 -12.84 -2.62
C GLN A 114 -14.00 -11.59 -1.92
N LYS A 115 -14.32 -11.65 -0.62
CA LYS A 115 -14.85 -10.50 0.12
C LYS A 115 -13.81 -9.40 0.34
N LEU A 116 -12.52 -9.65 0.06
CA LEU A 116 -11.46 -8.65 0.20
C LEU A 116 -11.71 -7.41 -0.68
N GLU A 117 -12.31 -7.59 -1.86
CA GLU A 117 -12.65 -6.47 -2.76
C GLU A 117 -13.58 -5.44 -2.10
N SER A 118 -14.45 -5.90 -1.17
CA SER A 118 -15.35 -5.03 -0.41
C SER A 118 -14.69 -4.35 0.80
N LYS A 119 -13.43 -4.68 1.12
CA LYS A 119 -12.70 -4.15 2.28
C LYS A 119 -11.78 -3.00 1.87
N GLN A 120 -12.38 -1.92 1.36
CA GLN A 120 -11.65 -0.77 0.81
C GLN A 120 -10.63 -0.16 1.79
N SER A 121 -10.96 -0.03 3.09
CA SER A 121 -10.01 0.48 4.09
C SER A 121 -8.76 -0.40 4.27
N ILE A 122 -8.88 -1.72 4.07
CA ILE A 122 -7.73 -2.64 4.12
C ILE A 122 -6.89 -2.48 2.85
N LEU A 123 -7.56 -2.46 1.68
CA LEU A 123 -6.91 -2.28 0.39
C LEU A 123 -6.15 -0.94 0.31
N ASN A 124 -6.76 0.14 0.80
CA ASN A 124 -6.13 1.46 0.84
C ASN A 124 -4.84 1.44 1.67
N ARG A 125 -4.86 0.87 2.88
CA ARG A 125 -3.63 0.76 3.70
C ARG A 125 -2.52 -0.03 3.02
N ILE A 126 -2.86 -1.14 2.34
CA ILE A 126 -1.89 -1.94 1.58
C ILE A 126 -1.22 -1.08 0.50
N VAL A 127 -2.02 -0.30 -0.24
CA VAL A 127 -1.54 0.57 -1.31
C VAL A 127 -0.76 1.76 -0.77
N GLU A 128 -1.20 2.37 0.32
CA GLU A 128 -0.51 3.48 0.96
C GLU A 128 0.86 3.05 1.47
N ILE A 129 0.97 1.87 2.11
CA ILE A 129 2.27 1.31 2.50
C ILE A 129 3.13 1.09 1.26
N GLY A 130 2.59 0.49 0.20
CA GLY A 130 3.31 0.29 -1.06
C GLY A 130 3.84 1.60 -1.66
N THR A 131 3.00 2.64 -1.66
CA THR A 131 3.32 3.98 -2.18
C THR A 131 4.42 4.66 -1.37
N GLU A 132 4.36 4.59 -0.03
CA GLU A 132 5.42 5.12 0.83
C GLU A 132 6.75 4.38 0.63
N LEU A 133 6.71 3.05 0.52
CA LEU A 133 7.92 2.24 0.25
C LEU A 133 8.52 2.56 -1.12
N PHE A 134 7.68 2.75 -2.14
CA PHE A 134 8.11 3.20 -3.46
C PHE A 134 8.73 4.60 -3.40
N SER A 135 8.12 5.52 -2.66
CA SER A 135 8.61 6.90 -2.51
C SER A 135 9.98 6.94 -1.82
N ILE A 136 10.20 6.12 -0.78
CA ILE A 136 11.52 5.96 -0.16
C ILE A 136 12.53 5.46 -1.19
N ALA A 137 12.21 4.39 -1.92
CA ALA A 137 13.12 3.79 -2.89
C ALA A 137 13.50 4.76 -4.02
N ALA A 138 12.53 5.46 -4.58
CA ALA A 138 12.74 6.47 -5.62
C ALA A 138 13.60 7.63 -5.11
N THR A 139 13.32 8.11 -3.89
CA THR A 139 14.09 9.20 -3.26
C THR A 139 15.54 8.80 -3.01
N CYS A 140 15.79 7.61 -2.44
CA CYS A 140 17.14 7.10 -2.24
C CYS A 140 17.90 6.92 -3.57
N SER A 141 17.24 6.39 -4.61
CA SER A 141 17.83 6.22 -5.93
C SER A 141 18.23 7.56 -6.56
N TYR A 142 17.33 8.54 -6.48
CA TYR A 142 17.56 9.87 -7.04
C TYR A 142 18.63 10.66 -6.27
N ALA A 143 18.63 10.60 -4.93
CA ALA A 143 19.66 11.22 -4.11
C ALA A 143 21.04 10.62 -4.37
N ALA A 144 21.13 9.30 -4.57
CA ALA A 144 22.39 8.65 -4.96
C ALA A 144 22.89 9.13 -6.34
N LEU A 145 21.98 9.36 -7.30
CA LEU A 145 22.33 9.95 -8.59
C LEU A 145 22.83 11.40 -8.43
N LEU A 146 22.15 12.23 -7.65
CA LEU A 146 22.54 13.61 -7.40
C LEU A 146 23.91 13.71 -6.71
N LYS A 147 24.17 12.83 -5.74
CA LYS A 147 25.49 12.75 -5.10
C LYS A 147 26.59 12.45 -6.10
N LYS A 148 26.38 11.50 -7.02
CA LYS A 148 27.35 11.21 -8.10
C LYS A 148 27.61 12.41 -9.02
N LYS A 149 26.67 13.36 -9.10
CA LYS A 149 26.82 14.62 -9.83
C LYS A 149 27.41 15.76 -8.97
N GLY A 150 27.88 15.47 -7.76
CA GLY A 150 28.51 16.44 -6.86
C GLY A 150 27.54 17.20 -5.93
N GLN A 151 26.28 16.80 -5.84
CA GLN A 151 25.30 17.42 -4.94
C GLN A 151 25.18 16.62 -3.64
N ASP A 152 26.08 16.85 -2.69
CA ASP A 152 26.19 16.04 -1.47
C ASP A 152 25.01 16.24 -0.49
N ASN A 153 24.45 17.44 -0.40
CA ASN A 153 23.30 17.79 0.46
C ASN A 153 21.99 17.06 0.08
N ALA A 154 21.93 16.45 -1.11
CA ALA A 154 20.78 15.65 -1.53
C ALA A 154 20.58 14.41 -0.64
N VAL A 155 21.67 13.88 -0.06
CA VAL A 155 21.60 12.73 0.86
C VAL A 155 20.92 13.11 2.17
N ASP A 156 21.22 14.29 2.71
CA ASP A 156 20.67 14.74 4.01
C ASP A 156 19.16 14.99 3.90
N LEU A 157 18.73 15.61 2.79
CA LEU A 157 17.31 15.82 2.52
C LEU A 157 16.56 14.49 2.35
N ALA A 158 17.18 13.54 1.64
CA ALA A 158 16.62 12.21 1.45
C ALA A 158 16.52 11.43 2.76
N ASP A 159 17.54 11.49 3.63
CA ASP A 159 17.53 10.85 4.95
C ASP A 159 16.35 11.36 5.80
N ASN A 160 16.16 12.68 5.88
CA ASN A 160 15.06 13.27 6.64
C ASN A 160 13.68 12.82 6.10
N PHE A 161 13.47 12.92 4.80
CA PHE A 161 12.24 12.44 4.16
C PHE A 161 11.98 10.95 4.47
N CYS A 162 13.02 10.10 4.36
CA CYS A 162 12.88 8.68 4.57
C CYS A 162 12.59 8.33 6.04
N ASN A 163 13.08 9.11 7.00
CA ASN A 163 12.75 8.95 8.41
C ASN A 163 11.26 9.24 8.68
N ASP A 164 10.69 10.28 8.08
CA ASP A 164 9.25 10.56 8.18
C ASP A 164 8.39 9.52 7.46
N ALA A 165 8.79 9.12 6.26
CA ALA A 165 8.10 8.07 5.50
C ALA A 165 8.07 6.75 6.26
N ARG A 166 9.17 6.36 6.92
CA ARG A 166 9.23 5.18 7.79
C ARG A 166 8.24 5.26 8.95
N ARG A 167 8.05 6.42 9.57
CA ARG A 167 7.06 6.62 10.64
C ARG A 167 5.64 6.42 10.11
N ARG A 168 5.32 6.99 8.94
CA ARG A 168 4.02 6.78 8.27
C ARG A 168 3.77 5.31 7.96
N VAL A 169 4.74 4.61 7.37
CA VAL A 169 4.65 3.16 7.11
C VAL A 169 4.40 2.36 8.40
N GLN A 170 5.10 2.69 9.49
CA GLN A 170 4.87 2.04 10.78
C GLN A 170 3.46 2.28 11.32
N GLY A 171 2.96 3.52 11.22
CA GLY A 171 1.57 3.85 11.59
C GLY A 171 0.56 3.05 10.77
N LEU A 172 0.74 2.98 9.44
CA LEU A 172 -0.13 2.20 8.56
C LEU A 172 -0.13 0.70 8.89
N PHE A 173 1.03 0.14 9.25
CA PHE A 173 1.11 -1.25 9.71
C PHE A 173 0.42 -1.46 11.07
N GLN A 174 0.43 -0.47 11.96
CA GLN A 174 -0.30 -0.54 13.22
C GLN A 174 -1.81 -0.47 12.98
N ASP A 175 -2.25 0.45 12.12
CA ASP A 175 -3.65 0.61 11.72
C ASP A 175 -4.21 -0.64 11.02
N ALA A 176 -3.36 -1.40 10.31
CA ALA A 176 -3.76 -2.67 9.73
C ALA A 176 -4.21 -3.71 10.79
N VAL A 177 -3.66 -3.63 12.00
CA VAL A 177 -3.97 -4.55 13.11
C VAL A 177 -5.02 -3.96 14.05
N SER A 178 -4.88 -2.68 14.40
CA SER A 178 -5.73 -1.97 15.35
C SER A 178 -6.35 -0.76 14.69
N ASN A 179 -7.61 -0.86 14.26
CA ASN A 179 -8.35 0.21 13.63
C ASN A 179 -9.80 0.32 14.12
N SER A 180 -10.42 1.44 13.80
CA SER A 180 -11.81 1.74 14.10
C SER A 180 -12.76 1.52 12.91
N ASP A 181 -12.35 0.78 11.86
CA ASP A 181 -13.10 0.68 10.59
C ASP A 181 -14.57 0.27 10.80
N LYS A 182 -14.80 -0.71 11.68
CA LYS A 182 -16.17 -1.17 12.01
C LYS A 182 -16.98 -0.07 12.69
N GLY A 183 -16.38 0.68 13.60
CA GLY A 183 -17.02 1.79 14.31
C GLY A 183 -17.31 2.97 13.38
N GLN A 184 -16.36 3.29 12.50
CA GLN A 184 -16.54 4.31 11.47
C GLN A 184 -17.66 3.93 10.50
N LEU A 185 -17.70 2.68 10.02
CA LEU A 185 -18.79 2.21 9.14
C LEU A 185 -20.15 2.25 9.84
N LYS A 186 -20.22 1.86 11.13
CA LYS A 186 -21.46 1.95 11.93
C LYS A 186 -21.92 3.41 12.06
N THR A 187 -20.99 4.32 12.29
CA THR A 187 -21.27 5.76 12.41
C THR A 187 -21.71 6.35 11.07
N ALA A 188 -21.04 6.00 9.97
CA ALA A 188 -21.42 6.43 8.63
C ALA A 188 -22.86 6.01 8.27
N LYS A 189 -23.27 4.78 8.63
CA LYS A 189 -24.65 4.33 8.45
C LYS A 189 -25.66 5.17 9.23
N LYS A 190 -25.34 5.57 10.46
CA LYS A 190 -26.18 6.45 11.29
C LYS A 190 -26.29 7.87 10.70
N ILE A 191 -25.20 8.40 10.15
CA ILE A 191 -25.21 9.68 9.40
C ILE A 191 -26.16 9.59 8.20
N LEU A 192 -26.05 8.54 7.39
CA LEU A 192 -26.93 8.32 6.23
C LEU A 192 -28.40 8.13 6.64
N ALA A 193 -28.64 7.57 7.83
CA ALA A 193 -29.97 7.45 8.43
C ALA A 193 -30.49 8.76 9.06
N LYS A 194 -29.75 9.88 8.93
CA LYS A 194 -30.06 11.20 9.50
C LYS A 194 -30.19 11.22 11.03
N GLU A 195 -29.63 10.23 11.73
CA GLU A 195 -29.65 10.18 13.22
C GLU A 195 -28.85 11.34 13.86
N PHE A 196 -27.97 11.98 13.10
CA PHE A 196 -27.17 13.13 13.52
C PHE A 196 -27.60 14.45 12.86
N ALA A 197 -28.82 14.54 12.32
CA ALA A 197 -29.30 15.77 11.66
C ALA A 197 -29.28 17.01 12.58
N TRP A 198 -29.30 16.81 13.90
CA TRP A 198 -29.12 17.88 14.86
C TRP A 198 -27.77 18.63 14.72
N LEU A 199 -26.74 18.01 14.13
CA LEU A 199 -25.44 18.63 13.86
C LEU A 199 -25.48 19.60 12.68
N GLU A 200 -26.43 19.43 11.75
CA GLU A 200 -26.61 20.32 10.60
C GLU A 200 -27.22 21.67 11.03
N ASN A 201 -27.99 21.67 12.13
CA ASN A 201 -28.62 22.85 12.68
C ASN A 201 -27.59 23.67 13.49
N GLY A 202 -27.01 24.70 12.86
CA GLY A 202 -26.24 25.75 13.55
C GLY A 202 -24.81 25.98 13.04
N ILE A 203 -24.30 25.16 12.12
CA ILE A 203 -22.93 25.30 11.62
C ILE A 203 -22.87 26.19 10.36
N ILE A 204 -23.88 26.16 9.49
CA ILE A 204 -24.07 27.12 8.38
C ILE A 204 -25.59 27.25 8.15
N LYS A 205 -26.13 28.47 8.16
CA LYS A 205 -27.48 28.78 7.66
C LYS A 205 -27.40 29.17 6.19
#